data_AF-A0A0A9DMP9-F1
#
_entry.id   AF-A0A0A9DMP9-F1
#
_cell.length_a   1.000
_cell.length_b   1.000
_cell.length_c   1.000
_cell.angle_alpha   90.00
_cell.angle_beta   90.00
_cell.angle_gamma   90.00
#
_symmetry.space_group_name_H-M   'P 1'
#
loop_
_entity.id
_entity.type
_entity.pdbx_description
1 polymer ?
#
loop_
_entity_poly.entity_id
_entity_poly.type
_entity_poly.pdbx_seq_one_letter_code
_entity_poly.pdbx_strand_id
1 'polypeptide(L)'
;MAKVKGGTISPVQVVVELERLSPLNWTWEVKEHEDNSMLVSFPNAMELHRMVEFGELNVKNRPGVKLEFDYWQDQDEAKMQLPVVWVKVGGNPKEL
;
A
#
# COMPACT_ATOMS: atom_id res chain seq x y z
N MET A 1 -2.71 -2.85 3.06
CA MET A 1 -1.69 -3.03 4.12
C MET A 1 -1.39 -4.51 4.31
N ALA A 2 -0.21 -4.83 4.82
CA ALA A 2 0.18 -6.19 5.23
C ALA A 2 0.40 -6.21 6.74
N LYS A 3 -0.22 -7.17 7.44
CA LYS A 3 -0.09 -7.39 8.89
C LYS A 3 0.72 -8.65 9.12
N VAL A 4 1.63 -8.62 10.09
CA VAL A 4 2.54 -9.74 10.37
C VAL A 4 2.10 -10.43 11.67
N LYS A 5 1.86 -11.75 11.59
CA LYS A 5 1.49 -12.59 12.74
C LYS A 5 2.62 -13.57 13.08
N GLY A 6 2.82 -13.83 14.37
CA GLY A 6 3.72 -14.88 14.85
C GLY A 6 5.22 -14.58 14.72
N GLY A 7 5.60 -13.31 14.55
CA GLY A 7 7.01 -12.89 14.52
C GLY A 7 7.21 -11.53 13.86
N THR A 8 8.44 -11.25 13.45
CA THR A 8 8.83 -10.04 12.71
C THR A 8 9.39 -10.41 11.35
N ILE A 9 9.12 -9.57 10.36
CA ILE A 9 9.61 -9.68 8.99
C ILE A 9 10.08 -8.29 8.55
N SER A 10 11.07 -8.22 7.66
CA SER A 10 11.51 -6.93 7.12
C SER A 10 10.73 -6.53 5.87
N PRO A 11 10.68 -5.23 5.50
CA PRO A 11 10.05 -4.78 4.27
C PRO A 11 10.57 -5.49 3.02
N VAL A 12 11.88 -5.75 2.96
CA VAL A 12 12.53 -6.49 1.86
C VAL A 12 11.99 -7.91 1.75
N GLN A 13 11.74 -8.58 2.88
CA GLN A 13 11.17 -9.93 2.87
C GLN A 13 9.70 -9.92 2.44
N VAL A 14 8.94 -8.88 2.78
CA VAL A 14 7.57 -8.70 2.26
C VAL A 14 7.59 -8.51 0.75
N VAL A 15 8.50 -7.70 0.20
CA VAL A 15 8.68 -7.55 -1.26
C VAL A 15 8.92 -8.89 -1.94
N VAL A 16 9.84 -9.71 -1.41
CA VAL A 16 10.13 -11.04 -1.97
C VAL A 16 8.91 -11.96 -1.96
N GLU A 17 8.09 -11.93 -0.92
CA GLU A 17 6.85 -12.72 -0.90
C GLU A 17 5.80 -12.19 -1.89
N LEU A 18 5.70 -10.87 -2.06
CA LEU A 18 4.79 -10.24 -3.03
C LEU A 18 5.18 -10.56 -4.48
N GLU A 19 6.47 -10.46 -4.81
CA GLU A 19 7.02 -10.84 -6.13
C GLU A 19 6.80 -12.32 -6.44
N ARG A 20 6.78 -13.18 -5.42
CA ARG A 20 6.51 -14.61 -5.60
C ARG A 20 5.03 -14.91 -5.86
N LEU A 21 4.13 -14.12 -5.30
CA LEU A 21 2.68 -14.34 -5.39
C LEU A 21 2.04 -13.67 -6.60
N SER A 22 2.61 -12.56 -7.03
CA SER A 22 2.13 -11.80 -8.17
C SER A 22 2.89 -12.19 -9.44
N PRO A 23 2.19 -12.59 -10.51
CA PRO A 23 2.82 -12.79 -11.81
C PRO A 23 3.15 -11.48 -12.53
N LEU A 24 2.81 -10.33 -11.95
CA LEU A 24 2.96 -9.02 -12.57
C LEU A 24 4.38 -8.49 -12.41
N ASN A 25 4.90 -7.87 -13.46
CA ASN A 25 6.11 -7.07 -13.37
C ASN A 25 5.78 -5.72 -12.73
N TRP A 26 5.88 -5.65 -11.40
CA TRP A 26 5.55 -4.47 -10.60
C TRP A 26 6.67 -4.17 -9.61
N THR A 27 7.04 -2.89 -9.48
CA THR A 27 7.99 -2.42 -8.47
C THR A 27 7.25 -2.23 -7.14
N TRP A 28 7.33 -3.22 -6.27
CA TRP A 28 6.71 -3.17 -4.95
C TRP A 28 7.40 -2.15 -4.05
N GLU A 29 6.62 -1.24 -3.46
CA GLU A 29 7.08 -0.37 -2.39
C GLU A 29 6.42 -0.79 -1.08
N VAL A 30 7.26 -1.11 -0.10
CA VAL A 30 6.84 -1.51 1.24
C VAL A 30 7.44 -0.54 2.24
N LYS A 31 6.58 0.07 3.07
CA LYS A 31 6.98 0.98 4.14
C LYS A 31 6.54 0.42 5.48
N GLU A 32 7.43 0.45 6.47
CA GLU A 32 7.07 0.10 7.83
C GLU A 32 5.98 1.04 8.35
N HIS A 33 5.07 0.47 9.11
CA HIS A 33 3.99 1.16 9.78
C HIS A 33 3.84 0.61 11.20
N GLU A 34 2.93 1.19 11.98
CA GLU A 34 2.74 0.84 13.38
C GLU A 34 2.21 -0.60 13.55
N ASP A 35 2.33 -1.15 14.77
CA ASP A 35 1.75 -2.44 15.15
C ASP A 35 2.11 -3.64 14.26
N ASN A 36 3.40 -3.76 13.90
CA ASN A 36 3.91 -4.88 13.08
C ASN A 36 3.17 -4.99 11.74
N SER A 37 2.78 -3.84 11.19
CA SER A 37 2.12 -3.70 9.91
C SER A 37 2.99 -2.92 8.93
N MET A 38 2.69 -3.08 7.64
CA MET A 38 3.40 -2.41 6.57
C MET A 38 2.42 -1.89 5.52
N LEU A 39 2.70 -0.70 5.01
CA LEU A 39 2.00 -0.14 3.86
C LEU A 39 2.64 -0.70 2.58
N VAL A 40 1.80 -1.20 1.68
CA VAL A 40 2.21 -1.86 0.45
C VAL A 40 1.53 -1.16 -0.72
N SER A 41 2.30 -0.76 -1.73
CA SER A 41 1.76 -0.24 -2.98
C SER A 41 1.38 -1.40 -3.91
N PHE A 42 0.08 -1.54 -4.17
CA PHE A 42 -0.43 -2.54 -5.11
C PHE A 42 -0.53 -1.96 -6.53
N PRO A 43 -0.29 -2.76 -7.58
CA PRO A 43 -0.38 -2.32 -8.97
C PRO A 43 -1.79 -1.85 -9.35
N ASN A 44 -2.82 -2.48 -8.78
CA ASN A 44 -4.22 -2.15 -8.99
C ASN A 44 -5.10 -2.73 -7.87
N ALA A 45 -6.36 -2.31 -7.84
CA ALA A 45 -7.34 -2.74 -6.85
C ALA A 45 -7.67 -4.25 -6.93
N MET A 46 -7.59 -4.86 -8.12
CA MET A 46 -7.87 -6.29 -8.29
C MET A 46 -6.79 -7.14 -7.63
N GLU A 47 -5.52 -6.77 -7.74
CA GLU A 47 -4.43 -7.50 -7.09
C GLU A 47 -4.48 -7.32 -5.57
N LEU A 48 -4.86 -6.14 -5.06
CA LEU A 48 -5.14 -5.95 -3.65
C LEU A 48 -6.28 -6.88 -3.18
N HIS A 49 -7.41 -6.88 -3.90
CA HIS A 49 -8.56 -7.72 -3.56
C HIS A 49 -8.20 -9.20 -3.53
N ARG A 50 -7.47 -9.67 -4.56
CA ARG A 50 -6.99 -11.05 -4.63
C ARG A 50 -6.13 -11.42 -3.42
N MET A 51 -5.28 -10.51 -2.94
CA MET A 51 -4.39 -10.77 -1.79
C MET A 51 -5.16 -10.75 -0.47
N VAL A 52 -6.20 -9.93 -0.35
CA VAL A 52 -7.13 -9.95 0.78
C VAL A 52 -7.93 -11.27 0.80
N GLU A 53 -8.47 -11.71 -0.35
CA GLU A 53 -9.20 -12.98 -0.47
C GLU A 53 -8.31 -14.20 -0.24
N PHE A 54 -7.02 -14.12 -0.58
CA PHE A 54 -6.06 -15.18 -0.31
C PHE A 54 -5.90 -15.43 1.20
N GLY A 55 -6.09 -14.41 2.04
CA GLY A 55 -6.02 -14.51 3.49
C GLY A 55 -4.58 -14.67 4.01
N GLU A 56 -4.36 -15.65 4.89
CA GLU A 56 -3.06 -15.83 5.55
C GLU A 56 -2.02 -16.52 4.65
N LEU A 57 -0.94 -15.80 4.36
CA LEU A 57 0.23 -16.30 3.67
C LEU A 57 1.30 -16.76 4.67
N ASN A 58 1.73 -18.02 4.57
CA ASN A 58 2.92 -18.48 5.30
C ASN A 58 4.19 -17.94 4.63
N VAL A 59 5.02 -17.25 5.41
CA VAL A 59 6.30 -16.71 4.93
C VAL A 59 7.29 -17.84 4.71
N LYS A 60 7.92 -17.89 3.53
CA LYS A 60 8.84 -18.97 3.20
C LYS A 60 10.06 -18.92 4.12
N ASN A 61 10.52 -20.09 4.57
CA ASN A 61 11.68 -20.25 5.45
C ASN A 61 11.54 -19.58 6.84
N ARG A 62 10.33 -19.17 7.24
CA ARG A 62 10.03 -18.60 8.56
C ARG A 62 8.83 -19.33 9.17
N PRO A 63 9.04 -20.54 9.75
CA PRO A 63 7.94 -21.30 10.35
C PRO A 63 7.23 -20.48 11.42
N GLY A 64 5.89 -20.44 11.37
CA GLY A 64 5.07 -19.71 12.32
C GLY A 64 4.87 -18.22 12.01
N VAL A 65 5.60 -17.64 11.05
CA VAL A 65 5.37 -16.25 10.60
C VAL A 65 4.38 -16.25 9.44
N LYS A 66 3.32 -15.44 9.59
CA LYS A 66 2.27 -15.28 8.59
C LYS A 66 2.09 -13.81 8.20
N LEU A 67 1.71 -13.58 6.96
CA LEU A 67 1.29 -12.31 6.42
C LEU A 67 -0.21 -12.35 6.11
N GLU A 68 -0.93 -11.32 6.50
CA GLU A 68 -2.34 -11.12 6.16
C GLU A 68 -2.52 -9.75 5.52
N PHE A 69 -3.30 -9.68 4.44
CA PHE A 69 -3.52 -8.44 3.71
C PHE A 69 -4.89 -7.86 4.02
N ASP A 70 -4.95 -6.54 4.09
CA ASP A 70 -6.17 -5.80 4.39
C ASP A 70 -6.20 -4.48 3.62
N TYR A 71 -7.39 -3.89 3.46
CA TYR A 71 -7.50 -2.55 2.90
C TYR A 71 -6.95 -1.55 3.91
N TRP A 72 -5.99 -0.72 3.48
CA TRP A 72 -5.59 0.40 4.32
C TRP A 72 -6.61 1.52 4.11
N GLN A 73 -7.32 1.86 5.18
CA GLN A 73 -8.13 3.06 5.26
C GLN A 73 -7.47 3.97 6.29
N ASP A 74 -7.29 5.24 5.93
CA ASP A 74 -6.84 6.24 6.87
C ASP A 74 -7.89 6.34 8.00
N GLN A 75 -7.48 6.06 9.24
CA GLN A 75 -8.39 6.19 10.38
C GLN A 75 -8.62 7.66 10.75
N ASP A 76 -7.78 8.58 10.27
CA ASP A 76 -8.11 10.00 10.30
C ASP A 76 -9.17 10.26 9.21
N GLU A 77 -10.44 10.33 9.64
CA GLU A 77 -11.44 11.12 8.90
C GLU A 77 -10.77 12.43 8.53
N ALA A 78 -10.64 12.71 7.23
CA ALA A 78 -9.94 13.88 6.73
C ALA A 78 -10.41 15.13 7.50
N LYS A 79 -9.56 15.64 8.41
CA LYS A 79 -9.92 16.71 9.34
C LYS A 79 -10.32 18.00 8.62
N MET A 80 -9.97 18.11 7.34
CA MET A 80 -10.39 19.19 6.46
C MET A 80 -10.56 18.69 5.02
N GLN A 81 -11.63 19.15 4.36
CA GLN A 81 -11.76 19.11 2.92
C GLN A 81 -10.92 20.24 2.32
N LEU A 82 -10.13 19.96 1.28
CA LEU A 82 -9.43 21.00 0.52
C LEU A 82 -10.48 21.98 -0.05
N PRO A 83 -10.40 23.28 0.26
CA PRO A 83 -11.36 24.24 -0.28
C PRO A 83 -11.18 24.35 -1.79
N VAL A 84 -12.26 24.16 -2.54
CA VAL A 84 -12.27 24.43 -3.99
C VAL A 84 -12.17 25.94 -4.19
N VAL A 85 -11.04 26.39 -4.73
CA VAL A 85 -10.82 27.80 -5.10
C VAL A 85 -10.83 27.95 -6.62
N TRP A 86 -11.58 28.93 -7.11
CA TRP A 86 -11.54 29.33 -8.52
C TRP A 86 -10.47 30.41 -8.70
N VAL A 87 -9.37 30.07 -9.37
CA VAL A 87 -8.33 31.04 -9.70
C VAL A 87 -8.64 31.65 -11.08
N LYS A 88 -8.84 32.96 -11.13
CA LYS A 88 -8.92 33.71 -12.38
C LYS A 88 -7.53 34.30 -12.68
N VAL A 89 -6.84 33.73 -13.66
CA VAL A 89 -5.61 34.33 -14.20
C VAL A 89 -6.00 35.45 -15.15
N GLY A 90 -5.61 36.68 -14.84
CA GLY A 90 -5.83 37.86 -15.68
C GLY A 90 -4.51 38.44 -16.15
N GLY A 91 -4.39 38.65 -17.46
CA GLY A 91 -3.19 39.19 -18.10
C GLY A 91 -3.13 38.80 -19.56
N ASN A 92 -3.98 39.38 -20.39
CA ASN A 92 -3.75 39.32 -21.83
C ASN A 92 -2.45 40.08 -22.10
N PRO A 93 -1.43 39.49 -22.74
CA PRO A 93 -0.34 40.28 -23.28
C PRO A 93 -0.99 41.30 -24.23
N LYS A 94 -0.80 42.59 -23.97
CA LYS A 94 -1.01 43.56 -25.03
C LYS A 94 0.07 43.29 -26.06
N GLU A 95 -0.35 43.09 -27.30
CA GLU A 95 0.53 42.95 -28.44
C GLU A 95 1.62 44.02 -28.37
N LEU A 96 2.88 43.58 -28.44
CA LEU A 96 4.04 44.41 -28.76
C LEU A 96 4.63 43.85 -30.05
#